data_AF-A0A935BBB8-F1
#
_entry.id   AF-A0A935BBB8-F1
#
_cell.length_a   1.000
_cell.length_b   1.000
_cell.length_c   1.000
_cell.angle_alpha   90.00
_cell.angle_beta   90.00
_cell.angle_gamma   90.00
#
_symmetry.space_group_name_H-M   'P 1'
#
loop_
_entity.id
_entity.type
_entity.pdbx_description
1 polymer ?
#
loop_
_entity_poly.entity_id
_entity_poly.type
_entity_poly.pdbx_seq_one_letter_code
_entity_poly.pdbx_strand_id
1 'polypeptide(L)'
;MADLRAALQRFEARYTMDVARLYAEHDEIEAQIAEEEYKLVPDDEEIKKKAEELRRRAEESAARAAEDAANALLDFAPTAEAKKAYHNLARIIHPDLALDADEKEKRHVLMAELNAAYSSGDQVRLNQLVNDYRNSPDLVSGETIGDEWTRAIRQIYQIKARFAALDAEEAEAEASELYGLRLKVEAEMAEGRDLLAQMAARTSVHIRKSQRRLENLKNVNQAQEEYVKEKFGMDIDDFRGQSQS
;
A
#
# COMPACT_ATOMS: atom_id res chain seq x y z
N MET A 1 -0.68 17.73 -7.05
CA MET A 1 -1.01 16.86 -5.89
C MET A 1 -2.07 15.80 -6.15
N ALA A 2 -3.34 16.15 -6.41
CA ALA A 2 -4.37 15.13 -6.71
C ALA A 2 -3.98 14.25 -7.91
N ASP A 3 -3.34 14.84 -8.91
CA ASP A 3 -2.85 14.15 -10.12
C ASP A 3 -1.65 13.22 -9.83
N LEU A 4 -0.64 13.70 -9.09
CA LEU A 4 0.53 12.89 -8.73
C LEU A 4 0.17 11.69 -7.84
N ARG A 5 -0.69 11.90 -6.83
CA ARG A 5 -1.16 10.80 -5.96
C ARG A 5 -1.95 9.75 -6.75
N ALA A 6 -2.88 10.19 -7.59
CA ALA A 6 -3.65 9.29 -8.43
C ALA A 6 -2.76 8.52 -9.43
N ALA A 7 -1.73 9.18 -9.99
CA ALA A 7 -0.76 8.55 -10.87
C ALA A 7 0.08 7.49 -10.12
N LEU A 8 0.54 7.80 -8.90
CA LEU A 8 1.28 6.86 -8.06
C LEU A 8 0.41 5.66 -7.65
N GLN A 9 -0.84 5.87 -7.25
CA GLN A 9 -1.77 4.78 -6.91
C GLN A 9 -2.03 3.85 -8.10
N ARG A 10 -2.25 4.41 -9.30
CA ARG A 10 -2.40 3.60 -10.53
C ARG A 10 -1.13 2.81 -10.85
N PHE A 11 0.02 3.44 -10.66
CA PHE A 11 1.31 2.79 -10.87
C PHE A 11 1.55 1.67 -9.86
N GLU A 12 1.24 1.90 -8.58
CA GLU A 12 1.30 0.92 -7.50
C GLU A 12 0.42 -0.29 -7.81
N ALA A 13 -0.84 -0.07 -8.15
CA ALA A 13 -1.76 -1.15 -8.52
C ALA A 13 -1.20 -2.01 -9.67
N ARG A 14 -0.68 -1.37 -10.73
CA ARG A 14 -0.06 -2.08 -11.85
C ARG A 14 1.19 -2.84 -11.42
N TYR A 15 2.09 -2.21 -10.68
CA TYR A 15 3.31 -2.85 -10.17
C TYR A 15 2.99 -4.07 -9.29
N THR A 16 1.99 -3.95 -8.43
CA THR A 16 1.55 -5.03 -7.54
C THR A 16 1.03 -6.23 -8.32
N MET A 17 0.20 -5.99 -9.33
CA MET A 17 -0.37 -7.04 -10.18
C MET A 17 0.70 -7.73 -11.04
N ASP A 18 1.59 -6.96 -11.66
CA ASP A 18 2.55 -7.46 -12.65
C ASP A 18 3.81 -8.06 -11.99
N VAL A 19 4.26 -7.52 -10.85
CA VAL A 19 5.60 -7.78 -10.32
C VAL A 19 5.59 -8.19 -8.85
N ALA A 20 4.91 -7.46 -7.95
CA ALA A 20 5.02 -7.73 -6.51
C ALA A 20 4.51 -9.13 -6.14
N ARG A 21 3.41 -9.58 -6.75
CA ARG A 21 2.89 -10.95 -6.57
C ARG A 21 3.93 -12.02 -6.93
N LEU A 22 4.72 -11.80 -7.98
CA LEU A 22 5.77 -12.74 -8.40
C LEU A 22 6.94 -12.76 -7.41
N TYR A 23 7.27 -11.64 -6.79
CA TYR A 23 8.28 -11.62 -5.72
C TYR A 23 7.80 -12.38 -4.48
N ALA A 24 6.54 -12.21 -4.07
CA ALA A 24 5.96 -12.97 -2.97
C ALA A 24 5.94 -14.49 -3.27
N GLU A 25 5.56 -14.87 -4.49
CA GLU A 25 5.61 -16.28 -4.93
C GLU A 25 7.03 -16.84 -4.92
N HIS A 26 8.01 -16.06 -5.39
CA HIS A 26 9.41 -16.47 -5.37
C HIS A 26 9.95 -16.64 -3.94
N ASP A 27 9.65 -15.69 -3.05
CA ASP A 27 10.10 -15.74 -1.65
C ASP A 27 9.48 -16.94 -0.91
N GLU A 28 8.21 -17.29 -1.18
CA GLU A 28 7.57 -18.52 -0.67
C GLU A 28 8.28 -19.79 -1.16
N ILE A 29 8.65 -19.87 -2.44
CA ILE A 29 9.37 -21.03 -2.96
C ILE A 29 10.77 -21.14 -2.34
N GLU A 30 11.47 -20.02 -2.16
CA GLU A 30 12.79 -20.02 -1.50
C GLU A 30 12.70 -20.44 -0.03
N ALA A 31 11.64 -20.05 0.69
CA ALA A 31 11.37 -20.55 2.04
C ALA A 31 11.18 -22.07 2.05
N GLN A 32 10.33 -22.59 1.15
CA GLN A 32 10.11 -24.04 1.02
C GLN A 32 11.39 -24.80 0.67
N ILE A 33 12.26 -24.24 -0.19
CA ILE A 33 13.56 -24.83 -0.51
C ILE A 33 14.41 -24.95 0.75
N ALA A 34 14.49 -23.90 1.56
CA ALA A 34 15.31 -23.92 2.77
C ALA A 34 14.75 -24.89 3.82
N GLU A 35 13.42 -25.01 3.93
CA GLU A 35 12.78 -26.03 4.78
C GLU A 35 13.10 -27.46 4.31
N GLU A 36 13.05 -27.73 3.00
CA GLU A 36 13.44 -29.03 2.45
C GLU A 36 14.94 -29.31 2.61
N GLU A 37 15.80 -28.30 2.51
CA GLU A 37 17.24 -28.42 2.80
C GLU A 37 17.48 -28.75 4.28
N TYR A 38 16.74 -28.13 5.19
CA TYR A 38 16.82 -28.42 6.61
C TYR A 38 16.42 -29.87 6.95
N LYS A 39 15.41 -30.44 6.26
CA LYS A 39 15.03 -31.85 6.43
C LYS A 39 16.14 -32.85 6.07
N LEU A 40 17.04 -32.47 5.15
CA LEU A 40 18.17 -33.30 4.76
C LEU A 40 19.30 -33.26 5.80
N VAL A 41 19.48 -32.12 6.47
CA VAL A 41 20.53 -31.91 7.47
C VAL A 41 19.95 -31.23 8.72
N PRO A 42 19.20 -31.96 9.57
CA PRO A 42 18.49 -31.35 10.71
C PRO A 42 19.41 -30.81 11.81
N ASP A 43 20.65 -31.31 11.89
CA ASP A 43 21.62 -30.91 12.93
C ASP A 43 22.37 -29.60 12.58
N ASP A 44 22.13 -29.02 11.40
CA ASP A 44 22.79 -27.79 10.96
C ASP A 44 21.97 -26.54 11.36
N GLU A 45 22.44 -25.87 12.41
CA GLU A 45 21.84 -24.64 12.94
C GLU A 45 21.87 -23.46 11.95
N GLU A 46 22.81 -23.41 11.01
CA GLU A 46 22.85 -22.34 10.01
C GLU A 46 21.75 -22.52 8.96
N ILE A 47 21.49 -23.77 8.55
CA ILE A 47 20.39 -24.10 7.64
C ILE A 47 19.03 -23.82 8.31
N LYS A 48 18.90 -24.17 9.60
CA LYS A 48 17.70 -23.88 10.40
C LYS A 48 17.39 -22.38 10.44
N LYS A 49 18.35 -21.55 10.85
CA LYS A 49 18.17 -20.08 10.90
C LYS A 49 17.81 -19.50 9.54
N LYS A 50 18.45 -19.99 8.48
CA LYS A 50 18.17 -19.56 7.11
C LYS A 50 16.74 -19.92 6.68
N ALA A 51 16.25 -21.11 7.03
CA ALA A 51 14.87 -21.51 6.77
C ALA A 51 13.88 -20.61 7.52
N GLU A 52 14.12 -20.32 8.80
CA GLU A 52 13.29 -19.40 9.59
C GLU A 52 13.29 -17.97 9.03
N GLU A 53 14.45 -17.45 8.60
CA GLU A 53 14.56 -16.12 8.00
C GLU A 53 13.79 -16.03 6.68
N LEU A 54 13.94 -17.04 5.80
CA LEU A 54 13.24 -17.08 4.52
C LEU A 54 11.74 -17.26 4.70
N ARG A 55 11.29 -18.07 5.68
CA ARG A 55 9.88 -18.20 6.05
C ARG A 55 9.29 -16.86 6.50
N ARG A 56 9.97 -16.14 7.39
CA ARG A 56 9.55 -14.80 7.84
C ARG A 56 9.44 -13.84 6.66
N ARG A 57 10.43 -13.84 5.76
CA ARG A 57 10.43 -12.99 4.57
C ARG A 57 9.28 -13.32 3.61
N ALA A 58 8.98 -14.60 3.41
CA ALA A 58 7.84 -15.04 2.61
C ALA A 58 6.51 -14.54 3.21
N GLU A 59 6.36 -14.59 4.53
CA GLU A 59 5.17 -14.08 5.22
C GLU A 59 5.03 -12.56 5.11
N GLU A 60 6.11 -11.82 5.34
CA GLU A 60 6.13 -10.35 5.20
C GLU A 60 5.79 -9.90 3.77
N SER A 61 6.38 -10.57 2.77
CA SER A 61 6.12 -10.25 1.35
C SER A 61 4.70 -10.65 0.91
N ALA A 62 4.17 -11.77 1.38
CA ALA A 62 2.80 -12.19 1.12
C ALA A 62 1.78 -11.25 1.77
N ALA A 63 2.01 -10.85 3.03
CA ALA A 63 1.16 -9.90 3.74
C ALA A 63 1.12 -8.54 3.02
N ARG A 64 2.28 -8.02 2.65
CA ARG A 64 2.39 -6.77 1.89
C ARG A 64 1.70 -6.85 0.53
N ALA A 65 1.95 -7.91 -0.23
CA ALA A 65 1.30 -8.09 -1.54
C ALA A 65 -0.23 -8.22 -1.41
N ALA A 66 -0.74 -8.84 -0.35
CA ALA A 66 -2.16 -8.94 -0.08
C ALA A 66 -2.78 -7.59 0.32
N GLU A 67 -2.09 -6.80 1.15
CA GLU A 67 -2.49 -5.43 1.50
C GLU A 67 -2.51 -4.53 0.27
N ASP A 68 -1.45 -4.54 -0.53
CA ASP A 68 -1.35 -3.75 -1.76
C ASP A 68 -2.42 -4.17 -2.79
N ALA A 69 -2.72 -5.46 -2.90
CA ALA A 69 -3.79 -5.97 -3.77
C ALA A 69 -5.18 -5.58 -3.25
N ALA A 70 -5.40 -5.61 -1.94
CA ALA A 70 -6.65 -5.13 -1.34
C ALA A 70 -6.82 -3.63 -1.59
N ASN A 71 -5.77 -2.84 -1.38
CA ASN A 71 -5.76 -1.40 -1.66
C ASN A 71 -6.01 -1.10 -3.14
N ALA A 72 -5.49 -1.93 -4.06
CA ALA A 72 -5.74 -1.81 -5.49
C ALA A 72 -7.18 -2.21 -5.90
N LEU A 73 -7.82 -3.12 -5.16
CA LEU A 73 -9.19 -3.62 -5.42
C LEU A 73 -10.29 -2.87 -4.68
N LEU A 74 -9.95 -2.02 -3.72
CA LEU A 74 -10.91 -1.19 -3.00
C LEU A 74 -11.50 -0.13 -3.94
N ASP A 75 -12.54 -0.52 -4.68
CA ASP A 75 -13.61 0.40 -5.07
C ASP A 75 -14.16 1.04 -3.79
N PHE A 76 -14.28 2.36 -3.81
CA PHE A 76 -14.64 3.21 -2.68
C PHE A 76 -15.81 2.68 -1.83
N ALA A 77 -15.49 2.14 -0.64
CA ALA A 77 -16.46 1.70 0.37
C ALA A 77 -16.33 2.58 1.64
N PRO A 78 -17.10 3.69 1.75
CA PRO A 78 -16.94 4.63 2.86
C PRO A 78 -17.31 4.01 4.21
N THR A 79 -16.42 4.17 5.19
CA THR A 79 -16.60 3.74 6.59
C THR A 79 -17.80 4.45 7.24
N ALA A 80 -18.34 3.89 8.33
CA ALA A 80 -19.43 4.52 9.08
C ALA A 80 -19.05 5.90 9.65
N GLU A 81 -17.78 6.07 10.01
CA GLU A 81 -17.23 7.35 10.48
C GLU A 81 -17.08 8.36 9.35
N ALA A 82 -16.63 7.93 8.16
CA ALA A 82 -16.56 8.78 6.96
C ALA A 82 -17.95 9.29 6.56
N LYS A 83 -18.97 8.41 6.59
CA LYS A 83 -20.38 8.79 6.37
C LYS A 83 -20.85 9.83 7.37
N LYS A 84 -20.53 9.67 8.65
CA LYS A 84 -20.92 10.60 9.70
C LYS A 84 -20.21 11.96 9.57
N ALA A 85 -18.90 11.96 9.31
CA ALA A 85 -18.12 13.18 9.09
C ALA A 85 -18.62 13.95 7.86
N TYR A 86 -18.86 13.23 6.76
CA TYR A 86 -19.42 13.77 5.53
C TYR A 86 -20.79 14.40 5.76
N HIS A 87 -21.76 13.67 6.34
CA HIS A 87 -23.09 14.21 6.57
C HIS A 87 -23.09 15.41 7.52
N ASN A 88 -22.25 15.41 8.54
CA ASN A 88 -22.13 16.55 9.45
C ASN A 88 -21.62 17.80 8.73
N LEU A 89 -20.62 17.66 7.87
CA LEU A 89 -20.06 18.80 7.14
C LEU A 89 -21.00 19.25 6.02
N ALA A 90 -21.54 18.32 5.23
CA ALA A 90 -22.48 18.59 4.14
C ALA A 90 -23.70 19.38 4.61
N ARG A 91 -24.20 19.12 5.83
CA ARG A 91 -25.34 19.84 6.42
C ARG A 91 -25.02 21.30 6.76
N ILE A 92 -23.74 21.64 6.90
CA ILE A 92 -23.28 22.99 7.25
C ILE A 92 -22.92 23.78 5.98
N ILE A 93 -22.25 23.12 5.02
CA ILE A 93 -21.75 23.74 3.78
C ILE A 93 -22.70 23.59 2.59
N HIS A 94 -23.93 23.10 2.79
CA HIS A 94 -24.85 22.87 1.68
C HIS A 94 -25.14 24.18 0.91
N PRO A 95 -25.08 24.18 -0.43
CA PRO A 95 -25.35 25.37 -1.24
C PRO A 95 -26.75 25.97 -1.02
N ASP A 96 -27.75 25.15 -0.66
CA ASP A 96 -29.12 25.60 -0.37
C ASP A 96 -29.26 26.45 0.90
N LEU A 97 -28.22 26.50 1.75
CA LEU A 97 -28.17 27.33 2.96
C LEU A 97 -27.56 28.72 2.70
N ALA A 98 -27.24 29.05 1.45
CA ALA A 98 -26.68 30.36 1.08
C ALA A 98 -27.72 31.48 1.13
N LEU A 99 -27.31 32.66 1.59
CA LEU A 99 -28.14 33.87 1.67
C LEU A 99 -28.05 34.72 0.39
N ASP A 100 -26.96 34.61 -0.36
CA ASP A 100 -26.74 35.30 -1.63
C ASP A 100 -26.09 34.39 -2.69
N ALA A 101 -26.00 34.90 -3.93
CA ALA A 101 -25.46 34.14 -5.06
C ALA A 101 -23.96 33.85 -4.94
N ASP A 102 -23.20 34.74 -4.30
CA ASP A 102 -21.75 34.60 -4.15
C ASP A 102 -21.40 33.57 -3.06
N GLU A 103 -22.17 33.54 -1.97
CA GLU A 103 -22.11 32.54 -0.92
C GLU A 103 -22.53 31.16 -1.45
N LYS A 104 -23.52 31.12 -2.34
CA LYS A 104 -23.95 29.88 -3.00
C LYS A 104 -22.83 29.27 -3.83
N GLU A 105 -22.10 30.08 -4.59
CA GLU A 105 -20.96 29.63 -5.38
C GLU A 105 -19.82 29.11 -4.48
N LYS A 106 -19.48 29.83 -3.41
CA LYS A 106 -18.47 29.39 -2.43
C LYS A 106 -18.84 28.05 -1.80
N ARG A 107 -20.10 27.87 -1.40
CA ARG A 107 -20.62 26.61 -0.84
C ARG A 107 -20.64 25.49 -1.88
N HIS A 108 -20.89 25.78 -3.16
CA HIS A 108 -20.78 24.80 -4.25
C HIS A 108 -19.35 24.26 -4.39
N VAL A 109 -18.35 25.14 -4.38
CA VAL A 109 -16.94 24.73 -4.43
C VAL A 109 -16.57 23.88 -3.22
N LEU A 110 -17.00 24.28 -2.01
CA LEU A 110 -16.76 23.51 -0.79
C LEU A 110 -17.45 22.14 -0.79
N MET A 111 -18.67 22.06 -1.33
CA MET A 111 -19.40 20.80 -1.46
C MET A 111 -18.72 19.87 -2.47
N ALA A 112 -18.16 20.42 -3.56
CA ALA A 112 -17.36 19.65 -4.52
C ALA A 112 -16.08 19.09 -3.88
N GLU A 113 -15.37 19.90 -3.08
CA GLU A 113 -14.18 19.44 -2.33
C GLU A 113 -14.51 18.37 -1.28
N LEU A 114 -15.61 18.54 -0.55
CA LEU A 114 -16.10 17.54 0.40
C LEU A 114 -16.48 16.23 -0.32
N ASN A 115 -17.16 16.32 -1.46
CA ASN A 115 -17.51 15.16 -2.28
C ASN A 115 -16.25 14.45 -2.82
N ALA A 116 -15.24 15.20 -3.24
CA ALA A 116 -13.96 14.65 -3.69
C ALA A 116 -13.24 13.92 -2.56
N ALA A 117 -13.09 14.56 -1.38
CA ALA A 117 -12.47 13.94 -0.20
C ALA A 117 -13.26 12.74 0.33
N TYR A 118 -14.60 12.79 0.21
CA TYR A 118 -15.44 11.64 0.51
C TYR A 118 -15.17 10.51 -0.47
N SER A 119 -15.28 10.73 -1.78
CA SER A 119 -15.09 9.72 -2.82
C SER A 119 -13.71 9.07 -2.86
N SER A 120 -12.68 9.74 -2.32
CA SER A 120 -11.32 9.18 -2.22
C SER A 120 -11.09 8.35 -0.95
N GLY A 121 -12.07 8.22 -0.06
CA GLY A 121 -11.95 7.43 1.18
C GLY A 121 -10.97 8.00 2.21
N ASP A 122 -10.52 9.24 2.03
CA ASP A 122 -9.46 9.85 2.85
C ASP A 122 -10.05 10.41 4.16
N GLN A 123 -10.14 9.54 5.17
CA GLN A 123 -10.69 9.86 6.49
C GLN A 123 -9.91 10.97 7.20
N VAL A 124 -8.59 11.03 6.99
CA VAL A 124 -7.72 12.06 7.57
C VAL A 124 -8.08 13.41 6.94
N ARG A 125 -8.24 13.45 5.60
CA ARG A 125 -8.66 14.65 4.88
C ARG A 125 -10.06 15.12 5.24
N LEU A 126 -11.01 14.21 5.41
CA LEU A 126 -12.36 14.53 5.88
C LEU A 126 -12.34 15.18 7.28
N ASN A 127 -11.56 14.62 8.21
CA ASN A 127 -11.42 15.17 9.56
C ASN A 127 -10.70 16.53 9.56
N GLN A 128 -9.71 16.72 8.69
CA GLN A 128 -9.06 18.01 8.48
C GLN A 128 -10.04 19.04 7.94
N LEU A 129 -10.84 18.72 6.91
CA LEU A 129 -11.87 19.63 6.38
C LEU A 129 -12.87 20.07 7.47
N VAL A 130 -13.25 19.14 8.36
CA VAL A 130 -14.11 19.43 9.53
C VAL A 130 -13.46 20.40 10.50
N ASN A 131 -12.18 20.22 10.81
CA ASN A 131 -11.45 21.10 11.73
C ASN A 131 -11.15 22.47 11.12
N ASP A 132 -10.75 22.50 9.86
CA ASP A 132 -10.48 23.74 9.11
C ASP A 132 -11.75 24.60 9.05
N TYR A 133 -12.91 23.98 8.83
CA TYR A 133 -14.18 24.69 8.81
C TYR A 133 -14.66 25.17 10.18
N ARG A 134 -14.49 24.36 11.24
CA ARG A 134 -14.78 24.81 12.63
C ARG A 134 -13.97 26.04 13.03
N ASN A 135 -12.80 26.20 12.43
CA ASN A 135 -11.91 27.34 12.63
C ASN A 135 -12.01 28.39 11.50
N SER A 136 -13.03 28.31 10.65
CA SER A 136 -13.16 29.17 9.48
C SER A 136 -13.42 30.64 9.87
N PRO A 137 -12.74 31.61 9.22
CA PRO A 137 -12.93 33.05 9.46
C PRO A 137 -14.34 33.57 9.14
N ASP A 138 -15.12 32.82 8.35
CA ASP A 138 -16.50 33.16 7.99
C ASP A 138 -17.47 33.05 9.18
N LEU A 139 -17.07 32.45 10.30
CA LEU A 139 -17.82 32.43 11.56
C LEU A 139 -17.76 33.77 12.33
N VAL A 140 -16.91 34.72 11.91
CA VAL A 140 -16.87 36.07 12.49
C VAL A 140 -17.94 36.93 11.80
N SER A 141 -19.12 36.99 12.41
CA SER A 141 -20.23 37.88 12.03
C SER A 141 -19.98 39.30 12.55
N GLY A 142 -19.20 40.08 11.80
CA GLY A 142 -19.05 41.51 12.01
C GLY A 142 -19.10 42.23 10.67
N GLU A 143 -19.90 43.30 10.58
CA GLU A 143 -20.12 44.10 9.36
C GLU A 143 -19.10 45.25 9.19
N THR A 144 -18.09 45.34 10.06
CA THR A 144 -17.14 46.45 9.99
C THR A 144 -16.03 46.17 8.99
N ILE A 145 -15.48 47.23 8.38
CA ILE A 145 -14.30 47.14 7.51
C ILE A 145 -13.15 46.39 8.23
N GLY A 146 -12.96 46.61 9.53
CA GLY A 146 -11.93 45.92 10.34
C GLY A 146 -12.13 44.40 10.46
N ASP A 147 -13.39 43.95 10.48
CA ASP A 147 -13.73 42.52 10.49
C ASP A 147 -13.43 41.86 9.13
N GLU A 148 -13.71 42.56 8.03
CA GLU A 148 -13.35 42.12 6.67
C GLU A 148 -11.83 41.99 6.49
N TRP A 149 -11.06 42.97 6.96
CA TRP A 149 -9.58 42.88 6.93
C TRP A 149 -9.06 41.72 7.76
N THR A 150 -9.62 41.50 8.95
CA THR A 150 -9.22 40.39 9.84
C THR A 150 -9.54 39.04 9.20
N ARG A 151 -10.70 38.93 8.53
CA ARG A 151 -11.10 37.74 7.76
C ARG A 151 -10.14 37.46 6.62
N ALA A 152 -9.82 38.48 5.81
CA ALA A 152 -8.89 38.37 4.70
C ALA A 152 -7.48 37.93 5.16
N ILE A 153 -6.97 38.49 6.26
CA ILE A 153 -5.67 38.10 6.82
C ILE A 153 -5.67 36.62 7.25
N ARG A 154 -6.73 36.15 7.92
CA ARG A 154 -6.84 34.73 8.32
C ARG A 154 -6.97 33.79 7.11
N GLN A 155 -7.76 34.17 6.11
CA GLN A 155 -7.87 33.39 4.87
C GLN A 155 -6.52 33.28 4.15
N ILE A 156 -5.77 34.38 4.04
CA ILE A 156 -4.42 34.37 3.47
C ILE A 156 -3.49 33.46 4.28
N TYR A 157 -3.57 33.50 5.61
CA TYR A 157 -2.78 32.61 6.46
C TYR A 157 -3.13 31.13 6.25
N GLN A 158 -4.42 30.78 6.19
CA GLN A 158 -4.88 29.41 5.97
C GLN A 158 -4.48 28.89 4.58
N ILE A 159 -4.63 29.71 3.54
CA ILE A 159 -4.21 29.36 2.18
C ILE A 159 -2.70 29.12 2.14
N LYS A 160 -1.90 29.99 2.76
CA LYS A 160 -0.43 29.79 2.87
C LYS A 160 -0.07 28.52 3.61
N ALA A 161 -0.75 28.22 4.72
CA ALA A 161 -0.54 26.98 5.46
C ALA A 161 -0.90 25.75 4.62
N ARG A 162 -1.97 25.81 3.82
CA ARG A 162 -2.35 24.73 2.92
C ARG A 162 -1.35 24.52 1.78
N PHE A 163 -0.83 25.60 1.19
CA PHE A 163 0.24 25.49 0.20
C PHE A 163 1.50 24.85 0.80
N ALA A 164 1.94 25.29 1.98
CA ALA A 164 3.09 24.69 2.65
C ALA A 164 2.87 23.19 2.96
N ALA A 165 1.65 22.81 3.35
CA ALA A 165 1.31 21.40 3.54
C ALA A 165 1.32 20.60 2.22
N LEU A 166 0.79 21.18 1.13
CA LEU A 166 0.82 20.55 -0.19
C LEU A 166 2.25 20.38 -0.71
N ASP A 167 3.11 21.39 -0.53
CA ASP A 167 4.52 21.33 -0.92
C ASP A 167 5.27 20.24 -0.14
N ALA A 168 4.97 20.08 1.15
CA ALA A 168 5.54 19.01 1.97
C ALA A 168 5.03 17.62 1.53
N GLU A 169 3.73 17.51 1.27
CA GLU A 169 3.11 16.28 0.73
C GLU A 169 3.71 15.92 -0.64
N GLU A 170 4.09 16.91 -1.47
CA GLU A 170 4.72 16.71 -2.78
C GLU A 170 6.14 16.19 -2.63
N ALA A 171 6.94 16.86 -1.81
CA ALA A 171 8.31 16.47 -1.53
C ALA A 171 8.39 15.05 -0.94
N GLU A 172 7.45 14.68 -0.07
CA GLU A 172 7.36 13.32 0.47
C GLU A 172 7.01 12.28 -0.60
N ALA A 173 6.04 12.59 -1.47
CA ALA A 173 5.68 11.70 -2.58
C ALA A 173 6.85 11.52 -3.56
N GLU A 174 7.57 12.59 -3.88
CA GLU A 174 8.75 12.55 -4.76
C GLU A 174 9.95 11.82 -4.13
N ALA A 175 10.11 11.89 -2.81
CA ALA A 175 11.14 11.15 -2.08
C ALA A 175 10.86 9.65 -1.96
N SER A 176 9.65 9.19 -2.31
CA SER A 176 9.29 7.78 -2.19
C SER A 176 10.00 6.90 -3.22
N GLU A 177 10.36 5.69 -2.81
CA GLU A 177 10.93 4.66 -3.70
C GLU A 177 10.00 4.32 -4.87
N LEU A 178 8.69 4.35 -4.63
CA LEU A 178 7.66 4.12 -5.65
C LEU A 178 7.71 5.18 -6.75
N TYR A 179 7.90 6.46 -6.40
CA TYR A 179 8.07 7.53 -7.36
C TYR A 179 9.35 7.36 -8.18
N GLY A 180 10.47 7.01 -7.52
CA GLY A 180 11.72 6.69 -8.20
C GLY A 180 11.59 5.51 -9.19
N LEU A 181 10.85 4.47 -8.81
CA LEU A 181 10.55 3.35 -9.70
C LEU A 181 9.66 3.76 -10.88
N ARG A 182 8.63 4.57 -10.64
CA ARG A 182 7.75 5.11 -11.70
C ARG A 182 8.55 5.88 -12.74
N LEU A 183 9.45 6.77 -12.31
CA LEU A 183 10.30 7.53 -13.24
C LEU A 183 11.18 6.62 -14.11
N LYS A 184 11.76 5.56 -13.53
CA LYS A 184 12.54 4.58 -14.28
C LYS A 184 11.68 3.83 -15.30
N VAL A 185 10.49 3.38 -14.90
CA VAL A 185 9.55 2.70 -15.82
C VAL A 185 9.14 3.64 -16.96
N GLU A 186 8.84 4.89 -16.68
CA GLU A 186 8.45 5.88 -17.69
C GLU A 186 9.60 6.19 -18.66
N ALA A 187 10.83 6.33 -18.17
CA ALA A 187 12.00 6.53 -19.01
C ALA A 187 12.25 5.34 -19.96
N GLU A 188 12.19 4.11 -19.44
CA GLU A 188 12.34 2.90 -20.24
C GLU A 188 11.21 2.75 -21.28
N MET A 189 9.97 3.07 -20.89
CA MET A 189 8.81 3.04 -21.79
C MET A 189 8.92 4.07 -22.90
N ALA A 190 9.47 5.26 -22.63
CA ALA A 190 9.74 6.28 -23.65
C ALA A 190 10.76 5.80 -24.69
N GLU A 191 11.68 4.91 -24.28
CA GLU A 191 12.63 4.24 -25.17
C GLU A 191 12.09 2.92 -25.78
N GLY A 192 10.79 2.64 -25.60
CA GLY A 192 10.10 1.47 -26.16
C GLY A 192 10.33 0.16 -25.39
N ARG A 193 10.84 0.23 -24.16
CA ARG A 193 11.13 -0.94 -23.31
C ARG A 193 10.17 -0.99 -22.13
N ASP A 194 9.43 -2.10 -21.99
CA ASP A 194 8.56 -2.30 -20.81
C ASP A 194 9.37 -2.90 -19.65
N LEU A 195 9.75 -2.06 -18.69
CA LEU A 195 10.54 -2.46 -17.52
C LEU A 195 9.75 -3.40 -16.60
N LEU A 196 8.45 -3.17 -16.39
CA LEU A 196 7.62 -4.03 -15.53
C LEU A 196 7.51 -5.43 -16.14
N ALA A 197 7.29 -5.53 -17.46
CA ALA A 197 7.26 -6.81 -18.16
C ALA A 197 8.61 -7.53 -18.10
N GLN A 198 9.73 -6.81 -18.20
CA GLN A 198 11.07 -7.39 -18.04
C GLN A 198 11.32 -7.93 -16.64
N MET A 199 10.93 -7.16 -15.61
CA MET A 199 11.00 -7.61 -14.21
C MET A 199 10.16 -8.86 -14.01
N ALA A 200 8.90 -8.85 -14.46
CA ALA A 200 7.99 -9.99 -14.37
C ALA A 200 8.55 -11.23 -15.09
N ALA A 201 9.08 -11.07 -16.30
CA ALA A 201 9.68 -12.16 -17.07
C ALA A 201 10.90 -12.75 -16.36
N ARG A 202 11.78 -11.89 -15.82
CA ARG A 202 12.96 -12.31 -15.06
C ARG A 202 12.56 -13.08 -13.80
N THR A 203 11.65 -12.54 -13.00
CA THR A 203 11.17 -13.21 -11.78
C THR A 203 10.49 -14.53 -12.10
N SER A 204 9.70 -14.61 -13.17
CA SER A 204 9.09 -15.86 -13.65
C SER A 204 10.13 -16.93 -14.03
N VAL A 205 11.28 -16.54 -14.59
CA VAL A 205 12.39 -17.47 -14.86
C VAL A 205 12.98 -17.99 -13.54
N HIS A 206 13.18 -17.12 -12.56
CA HIS A 206 13.66 -17.50 -11.23
C HIS A 206 12.69 -18.45 -10.53
N ILE A 207 11.39 -18.14 -10.51
CA ILE A 207 10.32 -19.00 -9.99
C ILE A 207 10.40 -20.40 -10.60
N ARG A 208 10.45 -20.51 -11.94
CA ARG A 208 10.56 -21.82 -12.61
C ARG A 208 11.82 -22.60 -12.23
N LYS A 209 12.95 -21.90 -12.04
CA LYS A 209 14.21 -22.53 -11.62
C LYS A 209 14.11 -23.03 -10.18
N SER A 210 13.57 -22.21 -9.28
CA SER A 210 13.39 -22.54 -7.87
C SER A 210 12.36 -23.65 -7.69
N GLN A 211 11.26 -23.66 -8.45
CA GLN A 211 10.28 -24.77 -8.47
C GLN A 211 10.93 -26.11 -8.84
N ARG A 212 11.75 -26.15 -9.90
CA ARG A 212 12.48 -27.38 -10.28
C ARG A 212 13.44 -27.83 -9.17
N ARG A 213 14.12 -26.89 -8.51
CA ARG A 213 15.01 -27.21 -7.38
C ARG A 213 14.21 -27.77 -6.20
N LEU A 214 13.09 -27.14 -5.86
CA LEU A 214 12.20 -27.59 -4.79
C LEU A 214 11.67 -29.00 -5.06
N GLU A 215 11.19 -29.26 -6.28
CA GLU A 215 10.71 -30.58 -6.69
C GLU A 215 11.81 -31.64 -6.55
N ASN A 216 13.03 -31.34 -7.01
CA ASN A 216 14.16 -32.25 -6.84
C ASN A 216 14.48 -32.53 -5.37
N LEU A 217 14.46 -31.51 -4.50
CA LEU A 217 14.70 -31.67 -3.06
C LEU A 217 13.62 -32.53 -2.39
N LYS A 218 12.35 -32.28 -2.72
CA LYS A 218 11.23 -33.10 -2.23
C LYS A 218 11.36 -34.56 -2.64
N ASN A 219 11.73 -34.83 -3.88
CA ASN A 219 11.96 -36.19 -4.37
C ASN A 219 13.12 -36.88 -3.64
N VAL A 220 14.20 -36.14 -3.32
CA VAL A 220 15.33 -36.68 -2.53
C VAL A 220 14.92 -36.97 -1.09
N ASN A 221 14.20 -36.05 -0.43
CA ASN A 221 13.68 -36.27 0.92
C ASN A 221 12.75 -37.49 0.98
N GLN A 222 11.81 -37.60 0.04
CA GLN A 222 10.90 -38.73 -0.05
C GLN A 222 11.65 -40.05 -0.28
N ALA A 223 12.63 -40.09 -1.20
CA ALA A 223 13.41 -41.29 -1.45
C ALA A 223 14.24 -41.71 -0.21
N GLN A 224 14.73 -40.74 0.57
CA GLN A 224 15.44 -41.00 1.83
C GLN A 224 14.50 -41.56 2.90
N GLU A 225 13.30 -40.99 3.04
CA GLU A 225 12.22 -41.48 3.91
C GLU A 225 11.85 -42.92 3.59
N GLU A 226 11.56 -43.21 2.31
CA GLU A 226 11.21 -44.54 1.82
C GLU A 226 12.34 -45.54 2.07
N TYR A 227 13.60 -45.18 1.77
CA TYR A 227 14.75 -46.04 2.01
C TYR A 227 14.94 -46.39 3.49
N VAL A 228 14.79 -45.40 4.40
CA VAL A 228 14.91 -45.65 5.84
C VAL A 228 13.79 -46.57 6.33
N LYS A 229 12.57 -46.34 5.85
CA LYS A 229 11.41 -47.18 6.17
C LYS A 229 11.57 -48.62 5.70
N GLU A 230 12.01 -48.83 4.46
CA GLU A 230 12.23 -50.17 3.90
C GLU A 230 13.40 -50.90 4.57
N LYS A 231 14.50 -50.20 4.84
CA LYS A 231 15.74 -50.83 5.34
C LYS A 231 15.74 -51.06 6.85
N PHE A 232 15.14 -50.14 7.61
CA PHE A 232 15.21 -50.15 9.07
C PHE A 232 13.84 -50.38 9.72
N GLY A 233 12.74 -50.37 8.95
CA GLY A 233 11.38 -50.50 9.50
C GLY A 233 10.98 -49.33 10.40
N MET A 234 11.68 -48.20 10.28
CA MET A 234 11.51 -47.01 11.09
C MET A 234 10.96 -45.87 10.25
N ASP A 235 10.10 -45.05 10.83
CA ASP A 235 9.73 -43.77 10.22
C ASP A 235 10.83 -42.74 10.52
N ILE A 236 11.35 -42.07 9.50
CA ILE A 236 12.44 -41.09 9.71
C ILE A 236 11.91 -39.85 10.45
N ASP A 237 10.61 -39.59 10.35
CA ASP A 237 9.96 -38.46 11.01
C ASP A 237 9.93 -38.63 12.55
N ASP A 238 9.96 -39.87 13.04
CA ASP A 238 10.06 -40.18 14.47
C ASP A 238 11.39 -39.69 15.10
N PHE A 239 12.44 -39.56 14.29
CA PHE A 239 13.75 -39.07 14.72
C PHE A 239 13.89 -37.56 14.57
N ARG A 240 13.27 -36.97 13.54
CA ARG A 240 13.28 -35.51 13.31
C ARG A 240 12.50 -34.73 14.37
N GLY A 241 11.49 -35.34 15.00
CA GLY A 241 10.70 -34.73 16.09
C GLY A 241 11.37 -34.78 17.48
N GLN A 242 12.41 -35.61 17.69
CA GLN A 242 13.06 -35.77 18.99
C GLN A 242 14.21 -34.77 19.24
N SER A 243 14.68 -34.06 18.21
CA SER A 243 15.68 -32.98 18.35
C SER A 243 15.11 -31.67 18.92
N GLN A 244 13.82 -31.64 19.27
CA GLN A 244 13.12 -30.46 19.80
C GLN A 244 12.91 -30.48 21.34
N SER A 245 13.60 -31.34 22.09
CA SER A 245 13.56 -31.32 23.57
C SER A 245 14.77 -30.63 24.19
#